data_AF-A0A8C4KM84-F1
#
_entry.id   AF-A0A8C4KM84-F1
#
_cell.length_a   1.000
_cell.length_b   1.000
_cell.length_c   1.000
_cell.angle_alpha   90.00
_cell.angle_beta   90.00
_cell.angle_gamma   90.00
#
_symmetry.space_group_name_H-M   'P 1'
#
loop_
_entity.id
_entity.type
_entity.pdbx_description
1 polymer ?
#
loop_
_entity_poly.entity_id
_entity_poly.type
_entity_poly.pdbx_seq_one_letter_code
_entity_poly.pdbx_strand_id
1 'polypeptide(L)'
;MVVVEQIKTQKIHGCQILETVHKHSCGGLPPVRSALEKILAVCHGVMYKQLSAWMLHGLLLDQHEEFFIKQGPSSGNVPGQPEEDDDDLGIGGLTGKQLRELQDLRLIEEENMLAPSLKQFSLRVEMLPSYIPVRVAEKILFVGESVQMFENQNVNLTRKGSILKNQEDTFAAELHRLKQQPLFSLVDFESVVDWIRSTVAEHLWKLMVEESDLLGQLKIIKDFYLLGRGELFQAFIDTAQHMLKTPPTAVTEHGECSSVARQIVLTLIWQENG
;
A
#
# COMPACT_ATOMS: atom_id res chain seq x y z
N MET A 1 30.38 -29.13 -3.52
CA MET A 1 30.82 -28.03 -4.41
C MET A 1 29.74 -27.56 -5.39
N VAL A 2 28.69 -28.35 -5.64
CA VAL A 2 27.61 -28.01 -6.60
C VAL A 2 26.83 -26.73 -6.25
N VAL A 3 26.45 -26.53 -4.98
CA VAL A 3 25.64 -25.37 -4.56
C VAL A 3 26.35 -24.04 -4.84
N VAL A 4 27.63 -23.95 -4.47
CA VAL A 4 28.43 -22.74 -4.68
C VAL A 4 28.63 -22.47 -6.18
N GLU A 5 28.87 -23.51 -6.97
CA GLU A 5 29.02 -23.37 -8.41
C GLU A 5 27.71 -22.88 -9.05
N GLN A 6 26.57 -23.46 -8.67
CA GLN A 6 25.27 -23.02 -9.16
C GLN A 6 24.99 -21.55 -8.83
N ILE A 7 25.26 -21.12 -7.59
CA ILE A 7 25.09 -19.73 -7.17
C ILE A 7 25.91 -18.79 -8.07
N LYS A 8 27.15 -19.17 -8.39
CA LYS A 8 28.03 -18.38 -9.26
C LYS A 8 27.57 -18.37 -10.71
N THR A 9 27.27 -19.54 -11.28
CA THR A 9 26.91 -19.67 -12.70
C THR A 9 25.56 -19.00 -13.00
N GLN A 10 24.58 -19.17 -12.12
CA GLN A 10 23.24 -18.61 -12.29
C GLN A 10 23.09 -17.19 -11.74
N LYS A 11 24.15 -16.63 -11.13
CA LYS A 11 24.15 -15.31 -10.48
C LYS A 11 22.97 -15.15 -9.49
N ILE A 12 22.79 -16.17 -8.65
CA ILE A 12 21.69 -16.22 -7.69
C ILE A 12 21.86 -15.10 -6.66
N HIS A 13 20.78 -14.37 -6.40
CA HIS A 13 20.80 -13.14 -5.60
C HIS A 13 19.76 -13.15 -4.47
N GLY A 14 20.05 -12.45 -3.36
CA GLY A 14 19.13 -12.23 -2.26
C GLY A 14 18.44 -13.50 -1.73
N CYS A 15 17.11 -13.43 -1.56
CA CYS A 15 16.31 -14.54 -1.05
C CYS A 15 16.30 -15.79 -1.95
N GLN A 16 16.74 -15.73 -3.22
CA GLN A 16 16.90 -16.92 -4.06
C GLN A 16 18.02 -17.85 -3.55
N ILE A 17 18.97 -17.30 -2.79
CA ILE A 17 19.99 -18.10 -2.10
C ILE A 17 19.30 -19.03 -1.08
N LEU A 18 18.31 -18.53 -0.35
CA LEU A 18 17.53 -19.33 0.60
C LEU A 18 16.81 -20.48 -0.12
N GLU A 19 16.20 -20.21 -1.27
CA GLU A 19 15.55 -21.24 -2.07
C GLU A 19 16.54 -22.31 -2.55
N THR A 20 17.69 -21.88 -3.04
CA THR A 20 18.71 -22.78 -3.58
C THR A 20 19.27 -23.69 -2.49
N VAL A 21 19.63 -23.12 -1.34
CA VAL A 21 20.14 -23.89 -0.19
C VAL A 21 19.07 -24.85 0.32
N HIS A 22 17.80 -24.41 0.43
CA HIS A 22 16.69 -25.25 0.86
C HIS A 22 16.46 -26.44 -0.09
N LYS A 23 16.41 -26.22 -1.41
CA LYS A 23 16.25 -27.30 -2.39
C LYS A 23 17.36 -28.34 -2.28
N HIS A 24 18.59 -27.91 -2.02
CA HIS A 24 19.72 -28.83 -1.83
C HIS A 24 19.74 -29.49 -0.45
N SER A 25 19.21 -28.87 0.60
CA SER A 25 19.09 -29.52 1.91
C SER A 25 18.03 -30.63 1.91
N CYS A 26 17.03 -30.56 1.02
CA CYS A 26 16.05 -31.64 0.86
C CYS A 26 16.63 -32.93 0.27
N GLY A 27 17.82 -32.88 -0.35
CA GLY A 27 18.47 -34.02 -0.99
C GLY A 27 19.84 -34.38 -0.38
N GLY A 28 20.26 -35.63 -0.58
CA GLY A 28 21.65 -36.06 -0.34
C GLY A 28 21.91 -36.77 1.00
N LEU A 29 23.21 -36.95 1.28
CA LEU A 29 23.70 -37.68 2.45
C LEU A 29 23.46 -36.88 3.75
N PRO A 30 23.11 -37.53 4.88
CA PRO A 30 22.81 -36.86 6.15
C PRO A 30 23.84 -35.81 6.61
N PRO A 31 25.17 -36.03 6.47
CA PRO A 31 26.17 -35.02 6.85
C PRO A 31 26.09 -33.75 6.00
N VAL A 32 25.81 -33.88 4.69
CA VAL A 32 25.69 -32.74 3.76
C VAL A 32 24.41 -31.98 4.05
N ARG A 33 23.30 -32.68 4.27
CA ARG A 33 22.03 -32.07 4.67
C ARG A 33 22.20 -31.24 5.95
N SER A 34 22.81 -31.81 6.99
CA SER A 34 23.02 -31.08 8.26
C SER A 34 23.91 -29.84 8.08
N ALA A 35 24.90 -29.89 7.20
CA ALA A 35 25.71 -28.70 6.89
C ALA A 35 24.90 -27.62 6.16
N LEU A 36 24.06 -28.00 5.20
CA LEU A 36 23.20 -27.07 4.46
C LEU A 36 22.08 -26.48 5.33
N GLU A 37 21.49 -27.26 6.24
CA GLU A 37 20.51 -26.77 7.22
C GLU A 37 21.11 -25.69 8.13
N LYS A 38 22.37 -25.85 8.57
CA LYS A 38 23.08 -24.83 9.35
C LYS A 38 23.31 -23.55 8.54
N ILE A 39 23.69 -23.67 7.27
CA ILE A 39 23.83 -22.50 6.38
C ILE A 39 22.47 -21.82 6.19
N LEU A 40 21.42 -22.60 5.95
CA LEU A 40 20.06 -22.10 5.76
C LEU A 40 19.58 -21.33 6.99
N ALA A 41 19.82 -21.84 8.20
CA ALA A 41 19.46 -21.17 9.44
C ALA A 41 20.15 -19.79 9.59
N VAL A 42 21.44 -19.69 9.23
CA VAL A 42 22.16 -18.41 9.23
C VAL A 42 21.58 -17.44 8.20
N CYS A 43 21.25 -17.92 7.01
CA CYS A 43 20.62 -17.10 5.97
C CYS A 43 19.21 -16.64 6.39
N HIS A 44 18.40 -17.51 7.01
CA HIS A 44 17.11 -17.12 7.61
C HIS A 44 17.27 -16.05 8.67
N GLY A 45 18.41 -16.02 9.38
CA GLY A 45 18.73 -14.95 10.32
C GLY A 45 18.75 -13.54 9.70
N VAL A 46 19.07 -13.42 8.41
CA VAL A 46 18.98 -12.17 7.65
C VAL A 46 17.53 -11.87 7.28
N MET A 47 16.80 -12.87 6.78
CA MET A 47 15.38 -12.76 6.44
C MET A 47 14.54 -12.32 7.66
N TYR A 48 14.74 -12.94 8.83
CA TYR A 48 14.05 -12.54 10.07
C TYR A 48 14.39 -11.12 10.50
N LYS A 49 15.62 -10.64 10.25
CA LYS A 49 15.99 -9.25 10.55
C LYS A 49 15.23 -8.27 9.65
N GLN A 50 15.12 -8.57 8.35
CA GLN A 50 14.34 -7.76 7.40
C GLN A 50 12.85 -7.81 7.75
N LEU A 51 12.33 -8.98 8.12
CA LEU A 51 10.95 -9.14 8.58
C LEU A 51 10.64 -8.32 9.83
N SER A 52 11.50 -8.35 10.85
CA SER A 52 11.30 -7.54 12.05
C SER A 52 11.34 -6.05 11.75
N ALA A 53 12.27 -5.58 10.92
CA ALA A 53 12.33 -4.17 10.52
C ALA A 53 11.06 -3.73 9.79
N TRP A 54 10.58 -4.56 8.87
CA TRP A 54 9.38 -4.29 8.09
C TRP A 54 8.10 -4.38 8.91
N MET A 55 7.87 -5.52 9.57
CA MET A 55 6.60 -5.80 10.26
C MET A 55 6.43 -5.05 11.58
N LEU A 56 7.52 -4.65 12.25
CA LEU A 56 7.44 -3.97 13.54
C LEU A 56 7.67 -2.47 13.46
N HIS A 57 8.34 -1.99 12.41
CA HIS A 57 8.72 -0.58 12.27
C HIS A 57 8.37 0.03 10.91
N GLY A 58 7.80 -0.74 9.95
CA GLY A 58 7.51 -0.24 8.61
C GLY A 58 8.74 0.07 7.76
N LEU A 59 9.94 -0.34 8.23
CA LEU A 59 11.21 0.02 7.59
C LEU A 59 11.64 -1.03 6.58
N LEU A 60 11.68 -0.64 5.30
CA LEU A 60 12.22 -1.48 4.23
C LEU A 60 13.73 -1.26 4.08
N LEU A 61 14.53 -2.08 4.77
CA LEU A 61 15.99 -2.06 4.71
C LEU A 61 16.51 -2.98 3.59
N ASP A 62 16.39 -2.55 2.33
CA ASP A 62 16.70 -3.37 1.14
C ASP A 62 17.57 -2.64 0.10
N GLN A 63 18.77 -2.21 0.48
CA GLN A 63 19.69 -1.46 -0.40
C GLN A 63 20.05 -2.22 -1.70
N HIS A 64 20.12 -3.55 -1.64
CA HIS A 64 20.58 -4.41 -2.73
C HIS A 64 19.45 -5.19 -3.39
N GLU A 65 18.18 -4.87 -3.13
CA GLU A 65 17.04 -5.53 -3.77
C GLU A 65 17.00 -7.06 -3.52
N GLU A 66 17.29 -7.47 -2.29
CA GLU A 66 17.43 -8.87 -1.87
C GLU A 66 16.15 -9.43 -1.24
N PHE A 67 15.27 -8.55 -0.75
CA PHE A 67 14.04 -8.92 -0.06
C PHE A 67 12.89 -9.16 -1.04
N PHE A 68 11.89 -9.95 -0.63
CA PHE A 68 10.71 -10.24 -1.45
C PHE A 68 9.62 -9.15 -1.36
N ILE A 69 9.87 -8.06 -0.64
CA ILE A 69 9.02 -6.85 -0.63
C ILE A 69 9.82 -5.72 -1.27
N LYS A 70 9.19 -5.00 -2.19
CA LYS A 70 9.77 -3.84 -2.87
C LYS A 70 8.87 -2.62 -2.72
N GLN A 71 9.49 -1.44 -2.69
CA GLN A 71 8.76 -0.18 -2.83
C GLN A 71 8.42 0.02 -4.32
N GLY A 72 7.14 0.25 -4.62
CA GLY A 72 6.67 0.64 -5.94
C GLY A 72 7.06 2.07 -6.28
N PRO A 73 6.88 2.50 -7.54
CA PRO A 73 7.05 3.90 -7.90
C PRO A 73 6.13 4.73 -7.00
N SER A 74 6.68 5.69 -6.27
CA SER A 74 5.86 6.70 -5.60
C SER A 74 4.95 7.30 -6.68
N SER A 75 3.64 7.38 -6.46
CA SER A 75 2.63 7.80 -7.45
C SER A 75 2.84 9.16 -8.14
N GLY A 76 3.96 9.84 -7.93
CA GLY A 76 4.36 11.06 -8.65
C GLY A 76 5.32 10.88 -9.83
N ASN A 77 5.72 9.66 -10.22
CA ASN A 77 6.58 9.44 -11.40
C ASN A 77 6.13 8.20 -12.18
N VAL A 78 5.18 8.38 -13.09
CA VAL A 78 4.93 7.42 -14.18
C VAL A 78 5.91 7.75 -15.32
N PRO A 79 6.88 6.87 -15.66
CA PRO A 79 7.61 7.01 -16.92
C PRO A 79 6.61 6.73 -18.06
N GLY A 80 6.42 7.70 -18.95
CA GLY A 80 5.49 7.62 -20.07
C GLY A 80 5.64 6.30 -20.84
N GLN A 81 4.53 5.58 -21.01
CA GLN A 81 4.48 4.44 -21.92
C GLN A 81 4.56 4.93 -23.37
N PRO A 82 5.11 4.12 -24.30
CA PRO A 82 5.29 4.51 -25.70
C PRO A 82 3.96 4.60 -26.41
N GLU A 83 3.89 5.56 -27.33
CA GLU A 83 2.72 5.94 -28.11
C GLU A 83 2.16 4.80 -28.98
N GLU A 84 0.86 4.54 -28.87
CA GLU A 84 0.07 3.93 -29.94
C GLU A 84 -0.58 5.07 -30.74
N ASP A 85 -0.32 5.10 -32.04
CA ASP A 85 -0.89 6.01 -33.03
C ASP A 85 -2.40 5.77 -33.15
N ASP A 86 -3.21 6.77 -32.80
CA ASP A 86 -4.65 6.76 -33.09
C ASP A 86 -5.02 8.01 -33.89
N ASP A 87 -5.71 7.74 -35.00
CA ASP A 87 -6.00 8.65 -36.10
C ASP A 87 -6.88 9.85 -35.70
N ASP A 88 -6.50 11.00 -36.27
CA ASP A 88 -7.17 12.29 -36.22
C ASP A 88 -8.55 12.25 -36.93
N LEU A 89 -9.63 12.41 -36.16
CA LEU A 89 -10.94 12.81 -36.67
C LEU A 89 -11.38 14.10 -35.98
N GLY A 90 -10.82 15.21 -36.45
CA GLY A 90 -11.08 16.56 -35.97
C GLY A 90 -12.56 16.97 -36.00
N ILE A 91 -13.06 17.36 -34.82
CA ILE A 91 -13.93 18.52 -34.63
C ILE A 91 -13.50 19.23 -33.34
N GLY A 92 -12.89 20.42 -33.48
CA GLY A 92 -12.79 21.41 -32.39
C GLY A 92 -11.49 21.48 -31.58
N GLY A 93 -10.35 21.76 -32.23
CA GLY A 93 -9.31 22.65 -31.69
C GLY A 93 -8.42 22.19 -30.51
N LEU A 94 -8.58 21.01 -29.94
CA LEU A 94 -7.64 20.40 -28.98
C LEU A 94 -7.53 18.91 -29.30
N THR A 95 -6.30 18.38 -29.39
CA THR A 95 -6.11 16.93 -29.55
C THR A 95 -6.49 16.20 -28.24
N GLY A 96 -6.98 14.97 -28.33
CA GLY A 96 -7.27 14.15 -27.15
C GLY A 96 -6.05 13.99 -26.22
N LYS A 97 -4.84 14.05 -26.80
CA LYS A 97 -3.57 14.11 -26.05
C LYS A 97 -3.46 15.38 -25.20
N GLN A 98 -3.76 16.56 -25.73
CA GLN A 98 -3.73 17.83 -24.98
C GLN A 98 -4.78 17.90 -23.86
N LEU A 99 -5.98 17.32 -24.08
CA LEU A 99 -7.01 17.28 -23.03
C LEU A 99 -6.61 16.35 -21.88
N ARG A 100 -5.96 15.22 -22.21
CA ARG A 100 -5.43 14.26 -21.24
C ARG A 100 -4.25 14.83 -20.47
N GLU A 101 -3.32 15.51 -21.14
CA GLU A 101 -2.20 16.22 -20.48
C GLU A 101 -2.69 17.32 -19.52
N LEU A 102 -3.75 18.06 -19.88
CA LEU A 102 -4.33 19.08 -19.00
C LEU A 102 -5.09 18.48 -17.81
N GLN A 103 -5.72 17.32 -17.98
CA GLN A 103 -6.32 16.56 -16.87
C GLN A 103 -5.24 15.98 -15.94
N ASP A 104 -4.18 15.40 -16.51
CA ASP A 104 -3.06 14.86 -15.75
C ASP A 104 -2.34 15.97 -14.96
N LEU A 105 -2.06 17.13 -15.58
CA LEU A 105 -1.47 18.29 -14.89
C LEU A 105 -2.32 18.80 -13.72
N ARG A 106 -3.65 18.86 -13.87
CA ARG A 106 -4.56 19.27 -12.78
C ARG A 106 -4.63 18.25 -11.65
N LEU A 107 -4.64 16.95 -11.97
CA LEU A 107 -4.60 15.89 -10.97
C LEU A 107 -3.28 15.88 -10.18
N ILE A 108 -2.16 16.17 -10.85
CA ILE A 108 -0.83 16.25 -10.24
C ILE A 108 -0.69 17.46 -9.30
N GLU A 109 -1.32 18.60 -9.62
CA GLU A 109 -1.31 19.79 -8.75
C GLU A 109 -2.15 19.60 -7.48
N GLU A 110 -3.29 18.89 -7.56
CA GLU A 110 -4.15 18.60 -6.40
C GLU A 110 -3.58 17.47 -5.51
N GLU A 111 -2.97 16.42 -6.08
CA GLU A 111 -2.34 15.33 -5.31
C GLU A 111 -1.16 15.82 -4.46
N ASN A 112 -0.33 16.73 -4.99
CA ASN A 112 0.87 17.22 -4.31
C ASN A 112 0.59 18.12 -3.10
N MET A 113 -0.63 18.66 -2.96
CA MET A 113 -0.97 19.59 -1.87
C MET A 113 -1.67 18.92 -0.67
N LEU A 114 -2.20 17.69 -0.79
CA LEU A 114 -3.11 17.13 0.22
C LEU A 114 -2.83 15.69 0.68
N ALA A 115 -1.99 14.91 -0.01
CA ALA A 115 -1.61 13.58 0.44
C ALA A 115 -0.08 13.42 0.44
N PRO A 116 0.59 13.15 1.59
CA PRO A 116 1.99 12.73 1.54
C PRO A 116 2.06 11.50 0.63
N SER A 117 2.92 11.55 -0.40
CA SER A 117 3.01 10.51 -1.44
C SER A 117 2.94 9.13 -0.80
N LEU A 118 1.80 8.43 -0.97
CA LEU A 118 1.62 7.13 -0.37
C LEU A 118 2.67 6.21 -0.97
N LYS A 119 3.63 5.79 -0.15
CA LYS A 119 4.62 4.81 -0.59
C LYS A 119 3.87 3.53 -0.90
N GLN A 120 3.81 3.17 -2.17
CA GLN A 120 3.24 1.89 -2.58
C GLN A 120 4.27 0.80 -2.33
N PHE A 121 3.83 -0.37 -1.86
CA PHE A 121 4.68 -1.55 -1.75
C PHE A 121 4.06 -2.71 -2.54
N SER A 122 4.89 -3.67 -2.93
CA SER A 122 4.43 -4.86 -3.65
C SER A 122 5.36 -6.04 -3.42
N LEU A 123 4.89 -7.25 -3.75
CA LEU A 123 5.72 -8.44 -3.71
C LEU A 123 6.65 -8.52 -4.93
N ARG A 124 7.90 -8.88 -4.66
CA ARG A 124 8.89 -9.34 -5.64
C ARG A 124 8.85 -10.86 -5.66
N VAL A 125 7.90 -11.43 -6.39
CA VAL A 125 7.58 -12.88 -6.38
C VAL A 125 8.79 -13.73 -6.77
N GLU A 126 9.66 -13.21 -7.64
CA GLU A 126 10.92 -13.83 -8.06
C GLU A 126 11.97 -13.95 -6.94
N MET A 127 11.82 -13.21 -5.84
CA MET A 127 12.64 -13.31 -4.63
C MET A 127 11.93 -14.07 -3.51
N LEU A 128 10.68 -14.51 -3.68
CA LEU A 128 9.96 -15.23 -2.64
C LEU A 128 10.39 -16.71 -2.62
N PRO A 129 10.99 -17.22 -1.52
CA PRO A 129 11.34 -18.64 -1.45
C PRO A 129 10.09 -19.52 -1.56
N SER A 130 10.11 -20.53 -2.44
CA SER A 130 8.94 -21.36 -2.77
C SER A 130 8.32 -22.15 -1.60
N TYR A 131 9.05 -22.35 -0.50
CA TYR A 131 8.52 -22.96 0.73
C TYR A 131 7.76 -21.96 1.62
N ILE A 132 7.74 -20.67 1.27
CA ILE A 132 6.88 -19.64 1.86
C ILE A 132 5.74 -19.37 0.85
N PRO A 133 4.50 -19.76 1.15
CA PRO A 133 3.38 -19.51 0.26
C PRO A 133 3.15 -18.01 0.04
N VAL A 134 2.76 -17.62 -1.17
CA VAL A 134 2.41 -16.22 -1.52
C VAL A 134 1.39 -15.63 -0.54
N ARG A 135 0.37 -16.43 -0.16
CA ARG A 135 -0.63 -16.03 0.85
C ARG A 135 -0.04 -15.61 2.21
N VAL A 136 1.14 -16.09 2.59
CA VAL A 136 1.83 -15.67 3.82
C VAL A 136 2.63 -14.39 3.57
N ALA A 137 3.27 -14.27 2.41
CA ALA A 137 3.95 -13.04 2.00
C ALA A 137 3.00 -11.84 1.91
N GLU A 138 1.78 -12.04 1.41
CA GLU A 138 0.72 -11.01 1.39
C GLU A 138 0.36 -10.52 2.81
N LYS A 139 0.32 -11.42 3.80
CA LYS A 139 0.09 -11.03 5.20
C LYS A 139 1.22 -10.16 5.73
N ILE A 140 2.47 -10.47 5.37
CA ILE A 140 3.66 -9.71 5.76
C ILE A 140 3.65 -8.33 5.09
N LEU A 141 3.30 -8.27 3.80
CA LEU A 141 3.14 -7.02 3.06
C LEU A 141 2.10 -6.13 3.74
N PHE A 142 0.89 -6.65 3.96
CA PHE A 142 -0.18 -5.93 4.64
C PHE A 142 0.24 -5.38 6.00
N VAL A 143 0.91 -6.20 6.83
CA VAL A 143 1.36 -5.77 8.16
C VAL A 143 2.31 -4.58 8.06
N GLY A 144 3.36 -4.66 7.25
CA GLY A 144 4.32 -3.57 7.17
C GLY A 144 3.79 -2.33 6.44
N GLU A 145 2.90 -2.47 5.45
CA GLU A 145 2.19 -1.33 4.84
C GLU A 145 1.36 -0.59 5.89
N SER A 146 0.66 -1.35 6.75
CA SER A 146 -0.14 -0.80 7.83
C SER A 146 0.73 -0.06 8.84
N VAL A 147 1.85 -0.64 9.27
CA VAL A 147 2.78 0.04 10.20
C VAL A 147 3.40 1.27 9.56
N GLN A 148 3.82 1.18 8.30
CA GLN A 148 4.46 2.28 7.58
C GLN A 148 3.51 3.45 7.29
N MET A 149 2.25 3.16 6.96
CA MET A 149 1.22 4.19 6.78
C MET A 149 1.01 4.99 8.07
N PHE A 150 1.10 4.34 9.22
CA PHE A 150 0.90 4.96 10.54
C PHE A 150 2.13 5.77 10.99
N GLU A 151 3.34 5.25 10.80
CA GLU A 151 4.59 5.96 11.06
C GLU A 151 4.66 7.28 10.26
N ASN A 152 4.29 7.26 8.98
CA ASN A 152 4.26 8.45 8.14
C ASN A 152 3.25 9.53 8.59
N GLN A 153 2.14 9.12 9.23
CA GLN A 153 1.10 10.05 9.71
C GLN A 153 1.35 10.52 11.16
N ASN A 154 2.21 9.82 11.91
CA ASN A 154 2.49 10.08 13.32
C ASN A 154 3.26 11.38 13.59
N VAL A 155 3.81 12.05 12.56
CA VAL A 155 4.41 13.39 12.72
C VAL A 155 3.37 14.41 13.21
N ASN A 156 2.08 14.21 12.95
CA ASN A 156 0.99 15.08 13.41
C ASN A 156 0.09 14.46 14.51
N LEU A 157 0.23 13.17 14.81
CA LEU A 157 -0.68 12.39 15.67
C LEU A 157 0.02 11.84 16.93
N THR A 158 0.85 12.66 17.58
CA THR A 158 1.68 12.36 18.78
C THR A 158 0.93 11.91 20.04
N ARG A 159 -0.26 11.30 19.95
CA ARG A 159 -1.06 10.92 21.12
C ARG A 159 -1.75 9.56 21.08
N LYS A 160 -1.65 8.78 20.02
CA LYS A 160 -2.26 7.44 19.98
C LYS A 160 -1.16 6.41 19.72
N GLY A 161 -1.11 5.40 20.60
CA GLY A 161 -0.02 4.44 20.65
C GLY A 161 0.22 3.70 19.33
N SER A 162 1.25 2.86 19.32
CA SER A 162 1.58 2.05 18.14
C SER A 162 0.43 1.15 17.71
N ILE A 163 0.27 0.96 16.39
CA ILE A 163 -0.68 0.03 15.75
C ILE A 163 -0.52 -1.41 16.29
N LEU A 164 0.65 -1.73 16.86
CA LEU A 164 0.99 -3.02 17.45
C LEU A 164 0.56 -3.15 18.92
N LYS A 165 -0.26 -2.22 19.45
CA LYS A 165 -0.81 -2.24 20.83
C LYS A 165 0.25 -2.37 21.93
N ASN A 166 1.44 -1.78 21.74
CA ASN A 166 2.57 -1.91 22.66
C ASN A 166 3.08 -3.36 22.83
N GLN A 167 2.82 -4.25 21.86
CA GLN A 167 3.28 -5.65 21.86
C GLN A 167 4.55 -5.85 21.02
N GLU A 168 5.23 -4.78 20.60
CA GLU A 168 6.42 -4.82 19.74
C GLU A 168 7.49 -5.73 20.33
N ASP A 169 7.75 -5.60 21.64
CA ASP A 169 8.73 -6.42 22.34
C ASP A 169 8.37 -7.92 22.32
N THR A 170 7.08 -8.24 22.40
CA THR A 170 6.61 -9.63 22.38
C THR A 170 6.71 -10.21 20.97
N PHE A 171 6.34 -9.43 19.95
CA PHE A 171 6.52 -9.84 18.55
C PHE A 171 8.00 -9.98 18.17
N ALA A 172 8.85 -9.07 18.64
CA ALA A 172 10.29 -9.15 18.45
C ALA A 172 10.87 -10.42 19.11
N ALA A 173 10.42 -10.75 20.32
CA ALA A 173 10.82 -11.98 21.00
C ALA A 173 10.39 -13.24 20.23
N GLU A 174 9.18 -13.28 19.68
CA GLU A 174 8.70 -14.44 18.90
C GLU A 174 9.43 -14.58 17.55
N LEU A 175 9.65 -13.49 16.82
CA LEU A 175 10.46 -13.51 15.59
C LEU A 175 11.91 -13.93 15.90
N HIS A 176 12.46 -13.47 17.02
CA HIS A 176 13.76 -13.91 17.49
C HIS A 176 13.77 -15.41 17.86
N ARG A 177 12.73 -15.92 18.52
CA ARG A 177 12.60 -17.35 18.85
C ARG A 177 12.57 -18.21 17.60
N LEU A 178 11.85 -17.79 16.55
CA LEU A 178 11.83 -18.47 15.26
C LEU A 178 13.21 -18.46 14.58
N LYS A 179 13.92 -17.34 14.65
CA LYS A 179 15.30 -17.21 14.14
C LYS A 179 16.28 -18.18 14.81
N GLN A 180 16.08 -18.52 16.09
CA GLN A 180 16.96 -19.44 16.82
C GLN A 180 16.68 -20.92 16.51
N GLN A 181 15.63 -21.24 15.77
CA GLN A 181 15.34 -22.63 15.42
C GLN A 181 16.37 -23.16 14.41
N PRO A 182 16.88 -24.40 14.61
CA PRO A 182 17.84 -24.99 13.68
C PRO A 182 17.20 -25.38 12.34
N LEU A 183 15.88 -25.56 12.31
CA LEU A 183 15.09 -25.93 11.13
C LEU A 183 13.93 -24.95 10.97
N PHE A 184 13.64 -24.60 9.72
CA PHE A 184 12.50 -23.74 9.38
C PHE A 184 11.20 -24.53 9.45
N SER A 185 10.26 -24.05 10.26
CA SER A 185 8.91 -24.59 10.39
C SER A 185 7.92 -23.58 9.80
N LEU A 186 7.31 -23.93 8.65
CA LEU A 186 6.32 -23.07 8.02
C LEU A 186 5.11 -22.84 8.93
N VAL A 187 4.69 -23.85 9.70
CA VAL A 187 3.53 -23.77 10.60
C VAL A 187 3.78 -22.76 11.73
N ASP A 188 4.95 -22.82 12.38
CA ASP A 188 5.29 -21.89 13.46
C ASP A 188 5.51 -20.48 12.92
N PHE A 189 6.18 -20.36 11.78
CA PHE A 189 6.39 -19.10 11.08
C PHE A 189 5.06 -18.42 10.73
N GLU A 190 4.17 -19.16 10.09
CA GLU A 190 2.86 -18.64 9.69
C GLU A 190 2.01 -18.28 10.91
N SER A 191 2.05 -19.05 11.99
CA SER A 191 1.30 -18.75 13.22
C SER A 191 1.70 -17.41 13.82
N VAL A 192 3.00 -17.10 13.86
CA VAL A 192 3.51 -15.80 14.34
C VAL A 192 3.09 -14.67 13.38
N VAL A 193 3.20 -14.87 12.06
CA VAL A 193 2.75 -13.88 11.07
C VAL A 193 1.24 -13.60 11.21
N ASP A 194 0.42 -14.63 11.39
CA ASP A 194 -1.02 -14.51 11.57
C ASP A 194 -1.40 -13.79 12.86
N TRP A 195 -0.65 -14.01 13.94
CA TRP A 195 -0.86 -13.33 15.20
C TRP A 195 -0.57 -11.82 15.08
N ILE A 196 0.56 -11.44 14.45
CA ILE A 196 0.90 -10.03 14.21
C ILE A 196 -0.16 -9.39 13.30
N ARG A 197 -0.50 -10.03 12.18
CA ARG A 197 -1.51 -9.56 11.22
C ARG A 197 -2.87 -9.35 11.86
N SER A 198 -3.32 -10.27 12.70
CA SER A 198 -4.62 -10.16 13.38
C SER A 198 -4.63 -9.01 14.38
N THR A 199 -3.53 -8.79 15.10
CA THR A 199 -3.38 -7.66 16.03
C THR A 199 -3.45 -6.32 15.30
N VAL A 200 -2.70 -6.18 14.21
CA VAL A 200 -2.70 -4.99 13.36
C VAL A 200 -4.08 -4.74 12.77
N ALA A 201 -4.72 -5.75 12.19
CA ALA A 201 -6.04 -5.64 11.57
C ALA A 201 -7.13 -5.21 12.58
N GLU A 202 -7.10 -5.76 13.80
CA GLU A 202 -8.04 -5.36 14.84
C GLU A 202 -7.87 -3.90 15.25
N HIS A 203 -6.61 -3.43 15.35
CA HIS A 203 -6.34 -2.04 15.70
C HIS A 203 -6.71 -1.07 14.57
N LEU A 204 -6.42 -1.44 13.31
CA LEU A 204 -6.86 -0.68 12.14
C LEU A 204 -8.37 -0.51 12.10
N TRP A 205 -9.11 -1.59 12.36
CA TRP A 205 -10.57 -1.54 12.39
C TRP A 205 -11.07 -0.57 13.47
N LYS A 206 -10.50 -0.62 14.68
CA LYS A 206 -10.84 0.31 15.76
C LYS A 206 -10.57 1.76 15.38
N LEU A 207 -9.38 2.05 14.84
CA LEU A 207 -9.06 3.40 14.39
C LEU A 207 -10.05 3.89 13.34
N MET A 208 -10.31 3.10 12.29
CA MET A 208 -11.16 3.53 11.18
C MET A 208 -12.63 3.70 11.58
N VAL A 209 -13.17 2.72 12.31
CA VAL A 209 -14.61 2.66 12.59
C VAL A 209 -14.98 3.44 13.84
N GLU A 210 -14.23 3.28 14.93
CA GLU A 210 -14.57 3.89 16.22
C GLU A 210 -14.00 5.32 16.32
N GLU A 211 -12.81 5.57 15.77
CA GLU A 211 -12.11 6.84 15.99
C GLU A 211 -12.16 7.81 14.80
N SER A 212 -12.36 7.31 13.57
CA SER A 212 -12.30 8.13 12.33
C SER A 212 -13.65 8.30 11.62
N ASP A 213 -14.74 7.81 12.22
CA ASP A 213 -16.10 7.86 11.66
C ASP A 213 -16.18 7.44 10.18
N LEU A 214 -15.55 6.30 9.83
CA LEU A 214 -15.59 5.78 8.46
C LEU A 214 -17.02 5.65 7.93
N LEU A 215 -17.97 5.24 8.78
CA LEU A 215 -19.38 5.10 8.38
C LEU A 215 -20.01 6.44 8.03
N GLY A 216 -19.71 7.51 8.78
CA GLY A 216 -20.11 8.87 8.43
C GLY A 216 -19.51 9.32 7.11
N GLN A 217 -18.21 9.07 6.88
CA GLN A 217 -17.56 9.42 5.60
C GLN A 217 -18.14 8.64 4.41
N LEU A 218 -18.41 7.34 4.56
CA LEU A 218 -19.10 6.55 3.53
C LEU A 218 -20.52 7.06 3.26
N LYS A 219 -21.23 7.52 4.30
CA LYS A 219 -22.53 8.16 4.14
C LYS A 219 -22.40 9.46 3.35
N ILE A 220 -21.40 10.30 3.63
CA ILE A 220 -21.13 11.53 2.84
C ILE A 220 -20.86 11.16 1.38
N ILE A 221 -19.99 10.19 1.11
CA ILE A 221 -19.72 9.74 -0.27
C ILE A 221 -21.02 9.33 -0.97
N LYS A 222 -21.86 8.52 -0.31
CA LYS A 222 -23.17 8.12 -0.86
C LYS A 222 -24.09 9.33 -1.08
N ASP A 223 -24.17 10.24 -0.11
CA ASP A 223 -25.07 11.38 -0.16
C ASP A 223 -24.70 12.34 -1.30
N PHE A 224 -23.40 12.49 -1.63
CA PHE A 224 -22.92 13.37 -2.70
C PHE A 224 -22.71 12.67 -4.05
N TYR A 225 -21.93 11.59 -4.12
CA TYR A 225 -21.59 10.93 -5.39
C TYR A 225 -22.73 10.07 -5.93
N LEU A 226 -23.58 9.54 -5.04
CA LEU A 226 -24.75 8.72 -5.42
C LEU A 226 -26.06 9.50 -5.28
N LEU A 227 -25.99 10.83 -5.17
CA LEU A 227 -27.15 11.73 -5.11
C LEU A 227 -28.14 11.36 -3.98
N GLY A 228 -27.65 10.81 -2.86
CA GLY A 228 -28.50 10.39 -1.75
C GLY A 228 -29.29 11.53 -1.12
N ARG A 229 -28.82 12.78 -1.26
CA ARG A 229 -29.54 14.02 -0.89
C ARG A 229 -30.18 14.66 -2.12
N GLY A 230 -31.26 14.05 -2.62
CA GLY A 230 -31.91 14.47 -3.87
C GLY A 230 -32.38 15.94 -3.86
N GLU A 231 -32.81 16.45 -2.71
CA GLU A 231 -33.21 17.85 -2.50
C GLU A 231 -32.05 18.83 -2.71
N LEU A 232 -30.85 18.46 -2.27
CA LEU A 232 -29.64 19.26 -2.46
C LEU A 232 -29.31 19.37 -3.95
N PHE A 233 -29.33 18.23 -4.65
CA PHE A 233 -29.01 18.18 -6.07
C PHE A 233 -30.09 18.80 -6.94
N GLN A 234 -31.36 18.67 -6.57
CA GLN A 234 -32.46 19.33 -7.26
C GLN A 234 -32.31 20.86 -7.18
N ALA A 235 -32.12 21.40 -5.96
CA ALA A 235 -31.90 22.83 -5.77
C ALA A 235 -30.64 23.32 -6.49
N PHE A 236 -29.57 22.52 -6.49
CA PHE A 236 -28.33 22.83 -7.21
C PHE A 236 -28.55 22.88 -8.71
N ILE A 237 -29.20 21.87 -9.30
CA ILE A 237 -29.50 21.84 -10.73
C ILE A 237 -30.37 23.04 -11.10
N ASP A 238 -31.45 23.30 -10.36
CA ASP A 238 -32.36 24.41 -10.67
C ASP A 238 -31.65 25.77 -10.66
N THR A 239 -30.69 25.96 -9.74
CA THR A 239 -29.92 27.20 -9.62
C THR A 239 -28.79 27.27 -10.67
N ALA A 240 -28.02 26.20 -10.83
CA ALA A 240 -26.83 26.18 -11.67
C ALA A 240 -27.12 25.93 -13.16
N GLN A 241 -28.32 25.47 -13.53
CA GLN A 241 -28.65 25.05 -14.90
C GLN A 241 -28.45 26.16 -15.94
N HIS A 242 -28.74 27.42 -15.61
CA HIS A 242 -28.55 28.53 -16.54
C HIS A 242 -27.06 28.83 -16.83
N MET A 243 -26.18 28.49 -15.88
CA MET A 243 -24.73 28.71 -15.94
C MET A 243 -24.01 27.54 -16.61
N LEU A 244 -24.48 26.31 -16.36
CA LEU A 244 -23.91 25.08 -16.91
C LEU A 244 -24.35 24.79 -18.36
N LYS A 245 -25.29 25.57 -18.90
CA LYS A 245 -25.76 25.47 -20.30
C LYS A 245 -24.78 26.09 -21.31
N THR A 246 -23.93 27.02 -20.88
CA THR A 246 -22.90 27.62 -21.74
C THR A 246 -21.59 26.82 -21.65
N PRO A 247 -20.76 26.79 -22.71
CA PRO A 247 -19.45 26.14 -22.65
C PRO A 247 -18.64 26.60 -21.43
N PRO A 248 -18.00 25.69 -20.69
CA PRO A 248 -17.24 26.05 -19.49
C PRO A 248 -16.14 27.06 -19.79
N THR A 249 -15.99 28.05 -18.92
CA THR A 249 -14.89 29.02 -18.94
C THR A 249 -14.05 28.87 -17.66
N ALA A 250 -12.86 29.46 -17.62
CA ALA A 250 -11.97 29.39 -16.45
C ALA A 250 -12.60 29.91 -15.13
N VAL A 251 -13.70 30.68 -15.21
CA VAL A 251 -14.41 31.27 -14.06
C VAL A 251 -15.57 30.38 -13.57
N THR A 252 -16.04 29.45 -14.41
CA THR A 252 -17.20 28.58 -14.13
C THR A 252 -16.97 27.70 -12.89
N GLU A 253 -15.74 27.25 -12.66
CA GLU A 253 -15.36 26.39 -11.54
C GLU A 253 -15.30 27.14 -10.20
N HIS A 254 -14.50 28.21 -10.13
CA HIS A 254 -14.16 28.87 -8.87
C HIS A 254 -15.11 30.01 -8.46
N GLY A 255 -15.77 30.68 -9.42
CA GLY A 255 -16.63 31.83 -9.12
C GLY A 255 -18.07 31.43 -8.83
N GLU A 256 -18.64 30.61 -9.69
CA GLU A 256 -20.10 30.52 -9.84
C GLU A 256 -20.65 29.19 -9.33
N CYS A 257 -20.07 28.07 -9.75
CA CYS A 257 -20.58 26.75 -9.38
C CYS A 257 -20.29 26.42 -7.90
N SER A 258 -19.07 26.72 -7.44
CA SER A 258 -18.66 26.48 -6.04
C SER A 258 -19.38 27.37 -5.03
N SER A 259 -19.73 28.61 -5.41
CA SER A 259 -20.48 29.53 -4.54
C SER A 259 -21.95 29.12 -4.43
N VAL A 260 -22.58 28.72 -5.55
CA VAL A 260 -23.94 28.16 -5.57
C VAL A 260 -24.04 26.89 -4.73
N ALA A 261 -23.09 25.96 -4.90
CA ALA A 261 -23.04 24.74 -4.10
C ALA A 261 -22.95 25.04 -2.59
N ARG A 262 -22.06 25.95 -2.18
CA ARG A 262 -21.95 26.37 -0.76
C ARG A 262 -23.22 27.01 -0.22
N GLN A 263 -23.85 27.89 -0.99
CA GLN A 263 -25.07 28.59 -0.57
C GLN A 263 -26.23 27.60 -0.32
N ILE A 264 -26.39 26.62 -1.21
CA ILE A 264 -27.47 25.63 -1.11
C ILE A 264 -27.22 24.67 0.07
N VAL A 265 -25.98 24.20 0.22
CA VAL A 265 -25.57 23.37 1.36
C VAL A 265 -25.87 24.09 2.68
N LEU A 266 -25.50 25.37 2.81
CA LEU A 266 -25.81 26.15 4.01
C LEU A 266 -27.32 26.25 4.23
N THR A 267 -28.08 26.66 3.21
CA THR A 267 -29.52 26.92 3.34
C THR A 267 -30.30 25.68 3.80
N LEU A 268 -29.97 24.50 3.26
CA LEU A 268 -30.67 23.26 3.58
C LEU A 268 -30.18 22.62 4.89
N ILE A 269 -28.89 22.73 5.23
CA ILE A 269 -28.36 22.25 6.53
C ILE A 269 -28.93 23.07 7.70
N TRP A 270 -29.13 24.39 7.51
CA TRP A 270 -29.78 25.24 8.52
C TRP A 270 -31.26 24.90 8.75
N GLN A 271 -31.95 24.35 7.75
CA GLN A 271 -33.35 23.88 7.89
C GLN A 271 -33.49 22.53 8.59
N GLU A 272 -32.47 21.66 8.55
CA GLU A 272 -32.50 20.36 9.25
C GLU A 272 -32.23 20.47 10.77
N ASN A 273 -31.65 21.57 11.25
CA ASN A 273 -31.21 21.73 12.65
C ASN A 273 -32.00 22.78 13.47
N GLY A 274 -33.11 23.30 12.94
CA GLY A 274 -34.02 24.23 13.62
C GLY A 274 -35.40 23.61 13.83
#